data_AF-A0A949UVS2-F1
#
_entry.id   AF-A0A949UVS2-F1
#
_cell.length_a   1.000
_cell.length_b   1.000
_cell.length_c   1.000
_cell.angle_alpha   90.00
_cell.angle_beta   90.00
_cell.angle_gamma   90.00
#
_symmetry.space_group_name_H-M   'P 1'
#
loop_
_entity.id
_entity.type
_entity.pdbx_description
1 polymer ?
#
loop_
_entity_poly.entity_id
_entity_poly.type
_entity_poly.pdbx_seq_one_letter_code
_entity_poly.pdbx_strand_id
1 'polypeptide(L)' 'MLGFIAGTLSLLGGNTISINGMALSGWYGVWIVTLAMGIAGLAFGLIWALVFRALGLAARH' A
#
# COMPACT_ATOMS: atom_id res chain seq x y z
N MET A 1 -5.73 -16.51 -13.14
CA MET A 1 -4.46 -17.25 -13.30
C MET A 1 -3.26 -16.53 -12.65
N LEU A 2 -3.08 -15.22 -12.85
CA LEU A 2 -1.99 -14.45 -12.22
C LEU A 2 -1.91 -14.57 -10.69
N GLY A 3 -3.06 -14.53 -10.00
CA GLY A 3 -3.08 -14.62 -8.54
C GLY A 3 -2.73 -16.00 -7.97
N PHE A 4 -3.01 -17.06 -8.72
CA PHE A 4 -2.55 -18.40 -8.38
C PHE A 4 -1.03 -18.46 -8.48
N ILE A 5 -0.45 -18.00 -9.59
CA ILE A 5 1.00 -17.99 -9.84
C ILE A 5 1.74 -17.16 -8.78
N ALA A 6 1.26 -15.95 -8.47
CA ALA A 6 1.85 -15.10 -7.43
C ALA A 6 1.74 -15.72 -6.02
N GLY A 7 0.62 -16.37 -5.71
CA GLY A 7 0.44 -17.11 -4.46
C GLY A 7 1.38 -18.31 -4.33
N THR A 8 1.53 -19.10 -5.39
CA THR A 8 2.45 -20.26 -5.39
C THR A 8 3.90 -19.83 -5.34
N LEU A 9 4.29 -18.76 -6.04
CA LEU A 9 5.66 -18.19 -6.00
C LEU A 9 5.99 -17.58 -4.63
N SER A 10 5.05 -16.90 -3.99
CA SER A 10 5.22 -16.37 -2.62
C SER A 10 5.42 -17.50 -1.60
N LEU A 11 4.71 -18.62 -1.78
CA LEU A 11 4.88 -19.82 -0.96
C LEU A 11 6.21 -20.52 -1.23
N LEU A 12 6.59 -20.72 -2.50
CA LEU A 12 7.84 -21.38 -2.89
C LEU A 12 9.08 -20.56 -2.53
N GLY A 13 9.00 -19.23 -2.61
CA GLY A 13 10.08 -18.31 -2.26
C GLY A 13 10.30 -18.15 -0.75
N GLY A 14 9.40 -18.68 0.09
CA GLY A 14 9.50 -18.55 1.54
C GLY A 14 9.28 -17.11 2.05
N ASN A 15 8.74 -16.22 1.22
CA ASN A 15 8.51 -14.81 1.55
C ASN A 15 7.27 -14.66 2.45
N THR A 16 7.42 -15.04 3.71
CA THR A 16 6.44 -14.76 4.77
C THR A 16 6.78 -13.41 5.39
N ILE A 17 5.93 -12.42 5.14
CA ILE A 17 6.04 -11.12 5.81
C ILE A 17 5.21 -11.21 7.09
N SER A 18 5.86 -11.15 8.25
CA SER A 18 5.15 -11.13 9.55
C SER A 18 4.91 -9.69 9.99
N ILE A 19 3.65 -9.34 10.27
CA ILE A 19 3.24 -8.04 10.82
C ILE A 19 2.43 -8.31 12.08
N ASN A 20 2.91 -7.86 13.25
CA ASN A 20 2.25 -8.05 14.55
C ASN A 20 1.84 -9.51 14.84
N GLY A 21 2.66 -10.48 14.43
CA GLY A 21 2.38 -11.91 14.60
C GLY A 21 1.45 -12.52 13.55
N MET A 22 0.87 -11.73 12.63
CA MET A 22 0.17 -12.27 11.47
C MET A 22 1.15 -12.53 10.32
N ALA A 23 1.23 -13.78 9.88
CA ALA A 23 1.97 -14.15 8.68
C ALA A 23 1.15 -13.81 7.43
N LEU A 24 1.55 -12.77 6.70
CA LEU A 24 1.06 -12.53 5.33
C LEU A 24 1.81 -13.48 4.39
N SER A 25 1.06 -14.42 3.84
CA SER A 25 1.52 -15.43 2.90
C SER A 25 0.47 -15.65 1.82
N GLY A 26 0.92 -15.90 0.59
CA GLY A 26 0.04 -16.24 -0.53
C GLY A 26 -0.83 -15.09 -1.05
N TRP A 27 -1.90 -15.43 -1.76
CA TRP A 27 -2.72 -14.48 -2.54
C TRP A 27 -3.42 -13.42 -1.68
N TYR A 28 -3.81 -13.76 -0.45
CA TYR A 28 -4.43 -12.81 0.47
C TYR A 28 -3.46 -11.71 0.92
N GLY A 29 -2.18 -12.05 1.13
CA GLY A 29 -1.14 -11.08 1.47
C GLY A 29 -0.92 -10.04 0.37
N VAL A 30 -1.01 -10.44 -0.90
CA VAL A 30 -0.92 -9.50 -2.03
C VAL A 30 -1.96 -8.41 -1.92
N TRP A 31 -3.23 -8.78 -1.71
CA TRP A 31 -4.31 -7.81 -1.61
C TRP A 31 -4.21 -6.89 -0.40
N ILE A 32 -3.75 -7.41 0.74
CA ILE A 32 -3.50 -6.57 1.93
C ILE A 32 -2.43 -5.53 1.63
N VAL A 33 -1.31 -5.93 1.00
CA VAL A 33 -0.23 -5.01 0.64
C VAL A 33 -0.71 -3.98 -0.38
N THR A 34 -1.45 -4.40 -1.41
CA THR A 34 -2.04 -3.48 -2.40
C THR A 34 -2.95 -2.45 -1.74
N LEU A 35 -3.82 -2.88 -0.82
CA LEU A 35 -4.75 -1.99 -0.12
C LEU A 35 -3.98 -1.03 0.79
N ALA A 36 -2.99 -1.52 1.55
CA ALA A 36 -2.14 -0.69 2.40
C ALA A 36 -1.38 0.38 1.60
N MET A 37 -0.80 0.00 0.46
CA MET A 37 -0.13 0.94 -0.47
C MET A 37 -1.12 1.94 -1.07
N GLY A 38 -2.33 1.52 -1.42
CA GLY A 38 -3.39 2.40 -1.92
C GLY A 38 -3.78 3.46 -0.88
N ILE A 39 -3.99 3.06 0.38
CA ILE A 39 -4.31 3.99 1.48
C ILE A 39 -3.14 4.94 1.73
N ALA A 40 -1.91 4.45 1.76
CA ALA A 40 -0.73 5.29 1.96
C ALA A 40 -0.58 6.34 0.85
N GLY A 41 -0.78 5.94 -0.42
CA GLY A 41 -0.77 6.84 -1.57
C GLY A 41 -1.88 7.89 -1.50
N LEU A 42 -3.10 7.50 -1.09
CA LEU A 42 -4.22 8.41 -0.90
C LEU A 42 -3.90 9.44 0.19
N ALA A 43 -3.42 9.00 1.36
CA ALA A 43 -3.04 9.88 2.46
C ALA A 43 -1.95 10.88 2.03
N PHE A 44 -0.92 10.41 1.34
CA PHE A 44 0.13 11.27 0.78
C PHE A 44 -0.45 12.30 -0.20
N GLY A 45 -1.33 11.87 -1.11
CA GLY A 45 -2.00 12.77 -2.06
C GLY A 45 -2.86 13.84 -1.36
N LEU A 46 -3.60 13.47 -0.31
CA LEU A 46 -4.39 14.41 0.49
C LEU A 46 -3.51 15.44 1.20
N ILE A 47 -2.41 15.01 1.80
CA ILE A 47 -1.46 15.92 2.46
C ILE A 47 -0.94 16.94 1.44
N TRP A 48 -0.50 16.48 0.27
CA TRP A 48 -0.03 17.38 -0.78
C TRP A 48 -1.11 18.32 -1.32
N ALA A 49 -2.34 17.83 -1.49
CA ALA A 49 -3.46 18.67 -1.89
C ALA A 49 -3.71 19.80 -0.86
N LEU A 50 -3.61 19.49 0.43
CA LEU A 50 -3.71 20.49 1.50
C LEU A 50 -2.53 21.48 1.47
N VAL A 51 -1.30 21.01 1.25
CA VAL A 51 -0.11 21.85 1.14
C VAL A 51 -0.25 22.84 -0.02
N PHE A 52 -0.64 22.39 -1.21
CA PHE A 52 -0.85 23.27 -2.35
C PHE A 52 -1.99 24.25 -2.12
N ARG A 53 -3.08 23.81 -1.47
CA ARG A 53 -4.16 24.70 -1.06
C ARG A 53 -3.68 25.79 -0.10
N ALA A 54 -2.86 25.43 0.89
CA ALA A 54 -2.29 26.39 1.84
C ALA A 54 -1.34 27.38 1.16
N LEU A 55 -0.46 26.90 0.28
CA LEU A 55 0.42 27.76 -0.53
C LEU A 55 -0.38 28.72 -1.41
N GLY A 56 -1.45 28.24 -2.05
CA GLY A 56 -2.33 29.08 -2.87
C GLY A 56 -3.09 30.14 -2.08
N LEU A 57 -3.40 29.89 -0.81
CA LEU A 57 -3.95 30.90 0.10
C LEU A 57 -2.88 31.91 0.54
N ALA A 58 -1.67 31.44 0.86
CA ALA A 58 -0.56 32.29 1.27
C ALA A 58 -0.07 33.20 0.13
N ALA A 59 -0.06 32.73 -1.11
CA ALA A 59 0.36 33.50 -2.28
C ALA A 59 -0.67 34.57 -2.72
N ARG A 60 -1.87 34.57 -2.13
CA ARG A 60 -2.90 35.60 -2.35
C ARG A 60 -2.85 36.73 -1.31
N HIS A 61 -1.95 36.62 -0.33
CA HIS A 61 -1.56 37.68 0.60
C HIS A 61 -0.21 38.26 0.19
#